data_AF-A0A1M6FV60-F1
#
_entry.id   AF-A0A1M6FV60-F1
#
_cell.length_a   1.000
_cell.length_b   1.000
_cell.length_c   1.000
_cell.angle_alpha   90.00
_cell.angle_beta   90.00
_cell.angle_gamma   90.00
#
_symmetry.space_group_name_H-M   'P 1'
#
loop_
_entity.id
_entity.type
_entity.pdbx_description
1 polymer ?
#
loop_
_entity_poly.entity_id
_entity_poly.type
_entity_poly.pdbx_seq_one_letter_code
_entity_poly.pdbx_strand_id
1 'polypeptide(L)'
;MSKEILDSIKGASLEAILDIEDFEALDWVWINRELFSDIVFNLKLDEAMGEGALEQLLEIKDEEIFKVLEEPFRQKGYLPMHQLIFANLEKGYRPTEDIQTVIFVKEKKHKQLSIALAKEYEWVLKSMAMDTYFRMGLNYTSLKESYEDLYEGNSRLIEQLLSEGEVSYLTGKWQYIRKTNELYFYKTDEYHSSWTEGEALSKFRELHHR
;
A
#
# COMPACT_ATOMS: atom_id res chain seq x y z
N MET A 1 5.25 22.78 19.30
CA MET A 1 5.54 21.59 20.10
C MET A 1 5.30 20.31 19.32
N SER A 2 4.08 19.77 19.13
CA SER A 2 3.89 18.57 18.27
C SER A 2 4.47 18.72 16.85
N LYS A 3 4.29 19.89 16.25
CA LYS A 3 4.89 20.24 14.94
C LYS A 3 6.42 20.24 14.96
N GLU A 4 7.05 20.66 16.06
CA GLU A 4 8.51 20.70 16.18
C GLU A 4 9.10 19.29 16.30
N ILE A 5 8.39 18.35 16.96
CA ILE A 5 8.78 16.93 17.02
C ILE A 5 8.77 16.34 15.60
N LEU A 6 7.68 16.57 14.86
CA LEU A 6 7.55 16.11 13.49
C LEU A 6 8.60 16.75 12.56
N ASP A 7 8.88 18.04 12.72
CA ASP A 7 9.93 18.72 11.95
C ASP A 7 11.33 18.15 12.26
N SER A 8 11.60 17.80 13.53
CA SER A 8 12.85 17.14 13.95
C SER A 8 13.00 15.75 13.31
N ILE A 9 11.95 14.92 13.34
CA ILE A 9 11.96 13.59 12.70
C ILE A 9 12.17 13.74 11.18
N LYS A 10 11.46 14.69 10.55
CA LYS A 10 11.55 14.92 9.10
C LYS A 10 12.95 15.33 8.65
N GLY A 11 13.63 16.14 9.47
CA GLY A 11 14.96 16.68 9.17
C GLY A 11 16.12 15.75 9.53
N ALA A 12 15.86 14.68 10.28
CA ALA A 12 16.88 13.74 10.71
C ALA A 12 17.24 12.73 9.62
N SER A 13 18.47 12.21 9.66
CA SER A 13 18.87 11.09 8.82
C SER A 13 18.24 9.78 9.31
N LEU A 14 18.04 8.84 8.41
CA LEU A 14 17.44 7.54 8.76
C LEU A 14 18.31 6.75 9.76
N GLU A 15 19.64 6.87 9.64
CA GLU A 15 20.62 6.34 10.60
C GLU A 15 20.39 6.87 12.02
N ALA A 16 20.12 8.17 12.16
CA ALA A 16 19.87 8.77 13.46
C ALA A 16 18.48 8.41 14.01
N ILE A 17 17.49 8.21 13.15
CA ILE A 17 16.13 7.84 13.56
C ILE A 17 16.11 6.42 14.15
N LEU A 18 16.80 5.48 13.49
CA LEU A 18 16.69 4.04 13.81
C LEU A 18 17.93 3.46 14.49
N ASP A 19 18.98 4.24 14.70
CA ASP A 19 20.26 3.79 15.25
C ASP A 19 20.85 2.58 14.48
N ILE A 20 20.79 2.66 13.15
CA ILE A 20 21.32 1.64 12.24
C ILE A 20 22.45 2.28 11.42
N GLU A 21 23.65 1.70 11.52
CA GLU A 21 24.85 2.21 10.83
C GLU A 21 24.84 1.94 9.32
N ASP A 22 24.30 0.80 8.88
CA ASP A 22 24.34 0.37 7.48
C ASP A 22 22.96 -0.05 6.94
N PHE A 23 22.24 0.91 6.36
CA PHE A 23 21.01 0.66 5.62
C PHE A 23 21.23 -0.01 4.27
N GLU A 24 22.46 -0.12 3.76
CA GLU A 24 22.72 -0.79 2.49
C GLU A 24 22.55 -2.31 2.60
N ALA A 25 22.72 -2.87 3.79
CA ALA A 25 22.52 -4.30 4.05
C ALA A 25 21.05 -4.72 4.20
N LEU A 26 20.13 -3.78 4.45
CA LEU A 26 18.71 -4.07 4.70
C LEU A 26 17.89 -3.90 3.42
N ASP A 27 17.06 -4.90 3.09
CA ASP A 27 16.15 -4.79 1.94
C ASP A 27 14.79 -4.18 2.32
N TRP A 28 14.44 -4.21 3.59
CA TRP A 28 13.19 -3.68 4.14
C TRP A 28 13.31 -3.46 5.64
N VAL A 29 12.48 -2.57 6.17
CA VAL A 29 12.36 -2.23 7.59
C VAL A 29 10.88 -2.06 7.91
N TRP A 30 10.44 -2.57 9.05
CA TRP A 30 9.08 -2.35 9.54
C TRP A 30 9.10 -1.24 10.59
N ILE A 31 8.10 -0.37 10.55
CA ILE A 31 7.90 0.68 11.55
C ILE A 31 6.49 0.60 12.09
N ASN A 32 6.37 0.59 13.41
CA ASN A 32 5.11 0.66 14.13
C ASN A 32 5.28 1.55 15.37
N ARG A 33 4.21 1.68 16.15
CA ARG A 33 4.17 2.51 17.35
C ARG A 33 5.19 2.11 18.43
N GLU A 34 5.64 0.86 18.48
CA GLU A 34 6.61 0.40 19.47
C GLU A 34 7.99 1.05 19.30
N LEU A 35 8.34 1.47 18.08
CA LEU A 35 9.61 2.14 17.79
C LEU A 35 9.59 3.64 18.10
N PHE A 36 8.44 4.21 18.46
CA PHE A 36 8.33 5.66 18.66
C PHE A 36 9.14 6.15 19.86
N SER A 37 9.24 5.35 20.93
CA SER A 37 10.12 5.66 22.06
C SER A 37 11.59 5.67 21.67
N ASP A 38 11.98 4.73 20.82
CA ASP A 38 13.36 4.60 20.34
C ASP A 38 13.72 5.80 19.46
N ILE A 39 12.81 6.24 18.59
CA ILE A 39 12.99 7.45 17.77
C ILE A 39 13.21 8.69 18.65
N VAL A 40 12.40 8.86 19.71
CA VAL A 40 12.55 9.99 20.66
C VAL A 40 13.91 9.95 21.33
N PHE A 41 14.34 8.77 21.78
CA PHE A 41 15.61 8.56 22.45
C PHE A 41 16.80 8.79 21.51
N ASN A 42 16.80 8.19 20.33
CA ASN A 42 17.88 8.26 19.36
C ASN A 42 18.10 9.70 18.87
N LEU A 43 17.02 10.45 18.66
CA LEU A 43 17.07 11.86 18.26
C LEU A 43 17.27 12.83 19.45
N LYS A 44 17.35 12.31 20.68
CA LYS A 44 17.51 13.09 21.92
C LYS A 44 16.49 14.22 22.06
N LEU A 45 15.24 13.95 21.71
CA LEU A 45 14.21 15.00 21.63
C LEU A 45 13.88 15.59 23.01
N ASP A 46 13.93 14.79 24.09
CA ASP A 46 13.73 15.31 25.45
C ASP A 46 14.82 16.33 25.86
N GLU A 47 16.08 16.13 25.42
CA GLU A 47 17.17 17.09 25.68
C GLU A 47 16.97 18.38 24.87
N ALA A 48 16.48 18.26 23.63
CA ALA A 48 16.32 19.39 22.72
C ALA A 48 15.05 20.22 22.97
N MET A 49 13.99 19.59 23.48
CA MET A 49 12.63 20.16 23.49
C MET A 49 11.99 20.20 24.89
N GLY A 50 12.65 19.63 25.89
CA GLY A 50 12.16 19.51 27.27
C GLY A 50 11.53 18.14 27.55
N GLU A 51 11.52 17.75 28.83
CA GLU A 51 10.91 16.49 29.29
C GLU A 51 9.47 16.37 28.80
N GLY A 52 9.13 15.24 28.20
CA GLY A 52 7.77 14.93 27.75
C GLY A 52 7.61 14.81 26.24
N ALA A 53 8.70 14.67 25.49
CA ALA A 53 8.66 14.54 24.03
C ALA A 53 7.97 13.23 23.60
N LEU A 54 8.17 12.15 24.37
CA LEU A 54 7.49 10.87 24.11
C LEU A 54 5.98 10.99 24.28
N GLU A 55 5.51 11.57 25.39
CA GLU A 55 4.08 11.77 25.65
C GLU A 55 3.44 12.59 24.53
N GLN A 56 4.11 13.66 24.09
CA GLN A 56 3.64 14.47 22.97
C GLN A 56 3.61 13.68 21.65
N LEU A 57 4.62 12.86 21.37
CA LEU A 57 4.64 12.02 20.17
C LEU A 57 3.52 10.99 20.20
N LEU A 58 3.23 10.38 21.36
CA LEU A 58 2.16 9.39 21.52
C LEU A 58 0.74 9.97 21.40
N GLU A 59 0.58 11.29 21.59
CA GLU A 59 -0.67 12.02 21.31
C GLU A 59 -0.90 12.25 19.80
N ILE A 60 0.15 12.14 18.97
CA ILE A 60 0.05 12.28 17.52
C ILE A 60 -0.49 10.98 16.92
N LYS A 61 -1.31 11.11 15.88
CA LYS A 61 -1.81 9.96 15.12
C LYS A 61 -0.67 9.26 14.39
N ASP A 62 -0.69 7.94 14.38
CA ASP A 62 0.35 7.12 13.76
C ASP A 62 0.54 7.48 12.27
N GLU A 63 -0.57 7.77 11.55
CA GLU A 63 -0.51 8.20 10.15
C GLU A 63 0.31 9.48 9.94
N GLU A 64 0.24 10.42 10.87
CA GLU A 64 0.98 11.68 10.78
C GLU A 64 2.48 11.45 10.99
N ILE A 65 2.84 10.54 11.90
CA ILE A 65 4.22 10.14 12.17
C ILE A 65 4.79 9.37 10.97
N PHE A 66 4.06 8.37 10.45
CA PHE A 66 4.49 7.61 9.28
C PHE A 66 4.71 8.50 8.06
N LYS A 67 3.82 9.46 7.83
CA LYS A 67 3.94 10.42 6.73
C LYS A 67 5.21 11.27 6.82
N VAL A 68 5.63 11.60 8.04
CA VAL A 68 6.86 12.35 8.27
C VAL A 68 8.10 11.48 8.08
N LEU A 69 8.04 10.20 8.49
CA LEU A 69 9.10 9.22 8.28
C LEU A 69 9.32 8.85 6.81
N GLU A 70 8.29 8.97 5.96
CA GLU A 70 8.42 8.66 4.53
C GLU A 70 9.57 9.41 3.85
N GLU A 71 9.83 10.67 4.22
CA GLU A 71 10.83 11.49 3.56
C GLU A 71 12.27 10.99 3.82
N PRO A 72 12.72 10.80 5.08
CA PRO A 72 14.01 10.15 5.36
C PRO A 72 14.17 8.78 4.70
N PHE A 73 13.13 7.94 4.68
CA PHE A 73 13.16 6.65 4.01
C PHE A 73 13.31 6.77 2.50
N ARG A 74 12.56 7.68 1.87
CA ARG A 74 12.61 7.92 0.43
C ARG A 74 13.97 8.43 -0.02
N GLN A 75 14.61 9.30 0.77
CA GLN A 75 15.98 9.76 0.51
C GLN A 75 17.00 8.62 0.49
N LYS A 76 16.70 7.49 1.14
CA LYS A 76 17.49 6.25 1.14
C LYS A 76 16.99 5.20 0.14
N GLY A 77 16.05 5.56 -0.75
CA GLY A 77 15.51 4.65 -1.76
C GLY A 77 14.59 3.58 -1.18
N TYR A 78 13.89 3.87 -0.09
CA TYR A 78 12.83 3.02 0.45
C TYR A 78 11.44 3.59 0.11
N LEU A 79 10.50 2.69 -0.18
CA LEU A 79 9.11 3.00 -0.48
C LEU A 79 8.19 2.30 0.53
N PRO A 80 7.13 2.97 1.01
CA PRO A 80 6.20 2.38 1.96
C PRO A 80 5.31 1.33 1.27
N MET A 81 5.05 0.24 1.99
CA MET A 81 4.15 -0.84 1.61
C MET A 81 3.33 -1.26 2.83
N HIS A 82 2.04 -1.53 2.60
CA HIS A 82 1.14 -2.01 3.66
C HIS A 82 1.57 -3.40 4.15
N GLN A 83 1.64 -3.61 5.47
CA GLN A 83 2.12 -4.87 6.06
C GLN A 83 1.40 -6.12 5.56
N LEU A 84 0.09 -6.03 5.32
CA LEU A 84 -0.68 -7.19 4.84
C LEU A 84 -0.37 -7.54 3.39
N ILE A 85 -0.01 -6.55 2.56
CA ILE A 85 0.45 -6.80 1.19
C ILE A 85 1.83 -7.43 1.25
N PHE A 86 2.71 -6.85 2.05
CA PHE A 86 4.07 -7.36 2.24
C PHE A 86 4.07 -8.81 2.75
N ALA A 87 3.20 -9.14 3.71
CA ALA A 87 3.04 -10.50 4.24
C ALA A 87 2.64 -11.55 3.21
N ASN A 88 1.83 -11.17 2.20
CA ASN A 88 1.44 -12.10 1.14
C ASN A 88 2.61 -12.41 0.19
N LEU A 89 3.53 -11.46 0.02
CA LEU A 89 4.60 -11.54 -0.98
C LEU A 89 5.95 -11.98 -0.38
N GLU A 90 6.25 -11.60 0.86
CA GLU A 90 7.51 -11.88 1.53
C GLU A 90 7.39 -13.11 2.44
N LYS A 91 8.08 -14.19 2.05
CA LYS A 91 8.10 -15.42 2.83
C LYS A 91 8.77 -15.19 4.19
N GLY A 92 8.05 -15.53 5.25
CA GLY A 92 8.58 -15.50 6.63
C GLY A 92 8.24 -14.24 7.40
N TYR A 93 7.72 -13.19 6.75
CA TYR A 93 7.12 -12.07 7.47
C TYR A 93 5.75 -12.46 8.01
N ARG A 94 5.47 -12.07 9.26
CA ARG A 94 4.16 -12.27 9.91
C ARG A 94 3.64 -10.89 10.30
N PRO A 95 2.45 -10.47 9.80
CA PRO A 95 1.91 -9.16 10.11
C PRO A 95 1.45 -9.12 11.58
N THR A 96 1.48 -7.92 12.16
CA THR A 96 0.88 -7.62 13.46
C THR A 96 -0.55 -7.14 13.22
N GLU A 97 -1.54 -7.88 13.74
CA GLU A 97 -2.96 -7.57 13.50
C GLU A 97 -3.49 -6.45 14.39
N ASP A 98 -2.86 -6.22 15.53
CA ASP A 98 -3.26 -5.30 16.61
C ASP A 98 -2.56 -3.95 16.58
N ILE A 99 -1.47 -3.83 15.82
CA ILE A 99 -0.66 -2.62 15.71
C ILE A 99 -0.53 -2.22 14.24
N GLN A 100 -0.75 -0.93 13.97
CA GLN A 100 -0.54 -0.35 12.65
C GLN A 100 0.96 -0.35 12.33
N THR A 101 1.32 -1.05 11.26
CA THR A 101 2.70 -1.24 10.84
C THR A 101 2.83 -0.88 9.36
N VAL A 102 3.82 -0.04 9.06
CA VAL A 102 4.24 0.29 7.70
C VAL A 102 5.56 -0.42 7.41
N ILE A 103 5.67 -1.05 6.24
CA ILE A 103 6.91 -1.68 5.80
C ILE A 103 7.56 -0.76 4.77
N PHE A 104 8.74 -0.26 5.06
CA PHE A 104 9.57 0.46 4.12
C PHE A 104 10.46 -0.54 3.39
N VAL A 105 10.34 -0.62 2.06
CA VAL A 105 11.04 -1.61 1.23
C VAL A 105 11.95 -0.88 0.24
N LYS A 106 13.19 -1.33 0.06
CA LYS A 106 14.09 -0.79 -0.96
C LYS A 106 13.46 -0.83 -2.34
N GLU A 107 13.65 0.21 -3.15
CA GLU A 107 13.07 0.36 -4.49
C GLU A 107 13.20 -0.90 -5.36
N LYS A 108 14.39 -1.51 -5.38
CA LYS A 108 14.64 -2.73 -6.16
C LYS A 108 13.75 -3.89 -5.73
N LYS A 109 13.65 -4.13 -4.41
CA LYS A 109 12.79 -5.18 -3.85
C LYS A 109 11.32 -4.81 -3.99
N HIS A 110 10.96 -3.57 -3.73
CA HIS A 110 9.61 -3.06 -3.93
C HIS A 110 9.13 -3.32 -5.37
N LYS A 111 9.94 -3.01 -6.38
CA LYS A 111 9.62 -3.29 -7.78
C LYS A 111 9.40 -4.79 -8.04
N GLN A 112 10.22 -5.66 -7.46
CA GLN A 112 10.04 -7.11 -7.57
C GLN A 112 8.73 -7.57 -6.94
N LEU A 113 8.41 -7.06 -5.75
CA LEU A 113 7.16 -7.35 -5.03
C LEU A 113 5.95 -6.82 -5.80
N SER A 114 5.97 -5.58 -6.31
CA SER A 114 4.86 -5.03 -7.11
C SER A 114 4.63 -5.82 -8.41
N ILE A 115 5.68 -6.33 -9.06
CA ILE A 115 5.53 -7.21 -10.23
C ILE A 115 4.89 -8.56 -9.83
N ALA A 116 5.31 -9.14 -8.70
CA ALA A 116 4.71 -10.37 -8.20
C ALA A 116 3.22 -10.15 -7.85
N LEU A 117 2.91 -9.05 -7.19
CA LEU A 117 1.57 -8.64 -6.82
C LEU A 117 0.66 -8.44 -8.05
N ALA A 118 1.14 -7.72 -9.06
CA ALA A 118 0.38 -7.49 -10.29
C ALA A 118 0.08 -8.79 -11.05
N LYS A 119 0.96 -9.79 -10.96
CA LYS A 119 0.73 -11.12 -11.55
C LYS A 119 -0.26 -11.94 -10.73
N GLU A 120 -0.12 -11.95 -9.41
CA GLU A 120 -1.01 -12.68 -8.51
C GLU A 120 -2.45 -12.18 -8.59
N TYR A 121 -2.63 -10.85 -8.64
CA TYR A 121 -3.94 -10.20 -8.71
C TYR A 121 -4.29 -9.72 -10.12
N GLU A 122 -3.67 -10.29 -11.16
CA GLU A 122 -3.99 -9.93 -12.55
C GLU A 122 -5.49 -10.16 -12.86
N TRP A 123 -6.10 -11.16 -12.23
CA TRP A 123 -7.52 -11.45 -12.35
C TRP A 123 -8.40 -10.29 -11.87
N VAL A 124 -7.96 -9.53 -10.85
CA VAL A 124 -8.68 -8.35 -10.36
C VAL A 124 -8.69 -7.28 -11.44
N LEU A 125 -7.53 -6.97 -12.02
CA LEU A 125 -7.40 -5.99 -13.10
C LEU A 125 -8.24 -6.38 -14.33
N LYS A 126 -8.29 -7.68 -14.66
CA LYS A 126 -9.15 -8.22 -15.72
C LYS A 126 -10.64 -8.08 -15.39
N SER A 127 -11.04 -8.34 -14.15
CA SER A 127 -12.42 -8.10 -13.68
C SER A 127 -12.81 -6.63 -13.80
N MET A 128 -11.96 -5.72 -13.32
CA MET A 128 -12.17 -4.28 -13.41
C MET A 128 -12.30 -3.82 -14.87
N ALA A 129 -11.46 -4.35 -15.77
CA ALA A 129 -11.56 -4.07 -17.20
C ALA A 129 -12.88 -4.54 -17.80
N MET A 130 -13.38 -5.73 -17.43
CA MET A 130 -14.70 -6.20 -17.88
C MET A 130 -15.83 -5.31 -17.37
N ASP A 131 -15.81 -4.97 -16.08
CA ASP A 131 -16.81 -4.07 -15.50
C ASP A 131 -16.79 -2.70 -16.19
N THR A 132 -15.61 -2.15 -16.43
CA THR A 132 -15.44 -0.89 -17.18
C THR A 132 -15.99 -0.98 -18.59
N TYR A 133 -15.55 -1.97 -19.36
CA TYR A 133 -15.94 -2.14 -20.75
C TYR A 133 -17.47 -2.31 -20.91
N PHE A 134 -18.10 -3.12 -20.05
CA PHE A 134 -19.53 -3.42 -20.19
C PHE A 134 -20.47 -2.45 -19.47
N ARG A 135 -20.01 -1.76 -18.42
CA ARG A 135 -20.91 -1.04 -17.51
C ARG A 135 -20.63 0.45 -17.42
N MET A 136 -19.45 0.94 -17.79
CA MET A 136 -19.13 2.36 -17.61
C MET A 136 -19.50 3.27 -18.78
N GLY A 137 -19.88 2.69 -19.94
CA GLY A 137 -20.28 3.48 -21.10
C GLY A 137 -19.12 4.28 -21.71
N LEU A 138 -17.90 3.76 -21.60
CA LEU A 138 -16.70 4.33 -22.23
C LEU A 138 -16.60 3.84 -23.68
N ASN A 139 -16.04 4.67 -24.55
CA ASN A 139 -15.92 4.39 -25.98
C ASN A 139 -14.63 3.62 -26.30
N TYR A 140 -14.51 2.39 -25.77
CA TYR A 140 -13.45 1.46 -26.16
C TYR A 140 -13.92 0.55 -27.29
N THR A 141 -13.05 0.29 -28.25
CA THR A 141 -13.35 -0.59 -29.40
C THR A 141 -13.36 -2.06 -29.01
N SER A 142 -12.61 -2.43 -27.97
CA SER A 142 -12.52 -3.80 -27.47
C SER A 142 -12.23 -3.85 -25.96
N LEU A 143 -12.54 -5.00 -25.33
CA LEU A 143 -12.13 -5.29 -23.95
C LEU A 143 -10.60 -5.23 -23.79
N LYS A 144 -9.86 -5.66 -24.82
CA LYS A 144 -8.40 -5.64 -24.82
C LYS A 144 -7.87 -4.21 -24.69
N GLU A 145 -8.35 -3.30 -25.51
CA GLU A 145 -7.98 -1.89 -25.46
C GLU A 145 -8.29 -1.29 -24.07
N SER A 146 -9.48 -1.57 -23.51
CA SER A 146 -9.82 -1.12 -22.16
C SER A 146 -8.90 -1.68 -21.07
N TYR A 147 -8.40 -2.91 -21.23
CA TYR A 147 -7.48 -3.52 -20.28
C TYR A 147 -6.07 -2.93 -20.39
N GLU A 148 -5.52 -2.86 -21.61
CA GLU A 148 -4.18 -2.33 -21.88
C GLU A 148 -4.06 -0.85 -21.48
N ASP A 149 -5.08 -0.03 -21.76
CA ASP A 149 -5.01 1.41 -21.51
C ASP A 149 -5.17 1.80 -20.03
N LEU A 150 -5.96 1.04 -19.26
CA LEU A 150 -6.38 1.44 -17.91
C LEU A 150 -5.82 0.54 -16.79
N TYR A 151 -5.58 -0.74 -17.07
CA TYR A 151 -5.44 -1.75 -16.03
C TYR A 151 -4.16 -2.58 -16.14
N GLU A 152 -3.60 -2.81 -17.33
CA GLU A 152 -2.43 -3.66 -17.51
C GLU A 152 -1.25 -3.18 -16.62
N GLY A 153 -0.78 -4.07 -15.75
CA GLY A 153 0.34 -3.77 -14.86
C GLY A 153 0.06 -2.71 -13.79
N ASN A 154 -1.19 -2.29 -13.59
CA ASN A 154 -1.53 -1.24 -12.62
C ASN A 154 -1.52 -1.76 -11.17
N SER A 155 -0.31 -2.01 -10.65
CA SER A 155 -0.12 -2.53 -9.28
C SER A 155 -0.65 -1.58 -8.21
N ARG A 156 -0.70 -0.27 -8.48
CA ARG A 156 -1.21 0.74 -7.54
C ARG A 156 -2.69 0.53 -7.22
N LEU A 157 -3.51 0.20 -8.22
CA LEU A 157 -4.93 -0.13 -8.00
C LEU A 157 -5.09 -1.36 -7.10
N ILE A 158 -4.25 -2.38 -7.31
CA ILE A 158 -4.22 -3.57 -6.47
C ILE A 158 -3.78 -3.23 -5.05
N GLU A 159 -2.70 -2.45 -4.90
CA GLU A 159 -2.19 -2.05 -3.59
C GLU A 159 -3.24 -1.28 -2.80
N GLN A 160 -3.94 -0.34 -3.45
CA GLN A 160 -5.02 0.41 -2.83
C GLN A 160 -6.17 -0.52 -2.41
N LEU A 161 -6.68 -1.33 -3.33
CA LEU A 161 -7.79 -2.26 -3.09
C LEU A 161 -7.48 -3.24 -1.95
N LEU A 162 -6.25 -3.77 -1.89
CA LEU A 162 -5.86 -4.69 -0.85
C LEU A 162 -5.69 -3.98 0.49
N SER A 163 -5.17 -2.76 0.52
CA SER A 163 -4.94 -2.02 1.77
C SER A 163 -6.25 -1.49 2.37
N GLU A 164 -7.10 -0.90 1.53
CA GLU A 164 -8.33 -0.21 1.96
C GLU A 164 -9.56 -1.14 1.93
N GLY A 165 -9.46 -2.28 1.25
CA GLY A 165 -10.59 -3.18 1.01
C GLY A 165 -11.51 -2.73 -0.13
N GLU A 166 -11.33 -1.51 -0.63
CA GLU A 166 -12.06 -0.95 -1.76
C GLU A 166 -11.18 0.00 -2.58
N VAL A 167 -11.55 0.21 -3.84
CA VAL A 167 -10.95 1.24 -4.70
C VAL A 167 -12.04 1.86 -5.58
N SER A 168 -12.02 3.18 -5.68
CA SER A 168 -12.85 3.91 -6.64
C SER A 168 -11.99 4.34 -7.83
N TYR A 169 -12.44 4.03 -9.03
CA TYR A 169 -11.76 4.41 -10.27
C TYR A 169 -12.80 4.76 -11.34
N LEU A 170 -12.63 5.95 -11.95
CA LEU A 170 -13.64 6.56 -12.81
C LEU A 170 -15.00 6.69 -12.09
N THR A 171 -16.06 6.10 -12.63
CA THR A 171 -17.41 6.08 -12.02
C THR A 171 -17.72 4.77 -11.28
N GLY A 172 -16.73 3.88 -11.19
CA GLY A 172 -16.85 2.59 -10.55
C GLY A 172 -16.23 2.53 -9.17
N LYS A 173 -16.79 1.64 -8.35
CA LYS A 173 -16.25 1.26 -7.06
C LYS A 173 -16.12 -0.26 -7.01
N TRP A 174 -14.94 -0.74 -6.63
CA TRP A 174 -14.67 -2.15 -6.42
C TRP A 174 -14.37 -2.40 -4.96
N GLN A 175 -14.94 -3.47 -4.41
CA GLN A 175 -14.73 -3.89 -3.04
C GLN A 175 -14.24 -5.32 -3.02
N TYR A 176 -13.13 -5.60 -2.34
CA TYR A 176 -12.53 -6.91 -2.28
C TYR A 176 -12.70 -7.53 -0.89
N ILE A 177 -13.43 -8.66 -0.85
CA ILE A 177 -13.68 -9.40 0.38
C ILE A 177 -12.68 -10.53 0.49
N ARG A 178 -11.58 -10.29 1.23
CA ARG A 178 -10.49 -11.26 1.43
C ARG A 178 -10.97 -12.62 1.96
N LYS A 179 -11.98 -12.63 2.83
CA LYS A 179 -12.51 -13.86 3.45
C LYS A 179 -13.11 -14.83 2.42
N THR A 180 -13.77 -14.29 1.39
CA THR A 180 -14.40 -15.08 0.33
C THR A 180 -13.61 -15.07 -0.98
N ASN A 181 -12.55 -14.26 -1.07
CA ASN A 181 -11.74 -14.05 -2.26
C ASN A 181 -12.59 -13.58 -3.47
N GLU A 182 -13.48 -12.63 -3.21
CA GLU A 182 -14.43 -12.10 -4.19
C GLU A 182 -14.27 -10.59 -4.37
N LEU A 183 -14.35 -10.14 -5.63
CA LEU A 183 -14.36 -8.73 -6.01
C LEU A 183 -15.77 -8.32 -6.41
N TYR A 184 -16.34 -7.36 -5.70
CA TYR A 184 -17.67 -6.80 -5.98
C TYR A 184 -17.55 -5.47 -6.70
N PHE A 185 -18.38 -5.27 -7.71
CA PHE A 185 -18.43 -4.03 -8.49
C PHE A 185 -19.74 -3.29 -8.29
N TYR A 186 -19.60 -1.99 -8.06
CA TYR A 186 -20.67 -1.03 -7.92
C TYR A 186 -20.47 0.13 -8.89
N LYS A 187 -21.56 0.66 -9.43
CA LYS A 187 -21.59 1.91 -10.18
C LYS A 187 -22.70 2.77 -9.61
N THR A 188 -22.41 4.03 -9.30
CA THR A 188 -23.39 4.93 -8.66
C THR A 188 -24.07 4.29 -7.44
N ASP A 189 -23.29 3.60 -6.60
CA ASP A 189 -23.70 2.84 -5.42
C ASP A 189 -24.66 1.65 -5.67
N GLU A 190 -24.93 1.30 -6.92
CA GLU A 190 -25.70 0.12 -7.30
C GLU A 190 -24.78 -1.07 -7.61
N TYR A 191 -25.10 -2.22 -7.02
CA TYR A 191 -24.40 -3.48 -7.28
C TYR A 191 -24.66 -4.01 -8.70
N HIS A 192 -23.61 -4.47 -9.38
CA HIS A 192 -23.72 -4.99 -10.75
C HIS A 192 -23.12 -6.38 -10.98
N SER A 193 -22.00 -6.69 -10.35
CA SER A 193 -21.26 -7.93 -10.58
C SER A 193 -20.39 -8.29 -9.39
N SER A 194 -20.11 -9.58 -9.26
CA SER A 194 -19.07 -10.12 -8.40
C SER A 194 -18.21 -11.08 -9.20
N TRP A 195 -16.93 -11.16 -8.86
CA TRP A 195 -15.96 -11.99 -9.55
C TRP A 195 -15.14 -12.80 -8.55
N THR A 196 -15.04 -14.10 -8.79
CA THR A 196 -13.93 -14.92 -8.30
C THR A 196 -12.81 -14.96 -9.34
N GLU A 197 -11.60 -15.31 -8.92
CA GLU A 197 -10.44 -15.45 -9.81
C GLU A 197 -10.74 -16.38 -11.00
N GLY A 198 -11.30 -17.57 -10.73
CA GLY A 198 -11.57 -18.57 -11.77
C GLY A 198 -12.58 -18.08 -12.81
N GLU A 199 -13.66 -17.44 -12.37
CA GLU A 199 -14.68 -16.87 -13.25
C GLU A 199 -14.12 -15.72 -14.08
N ALA A 200 -13.39 -14.81 -13.44
CA ALA A 200 -12.78 -13.65 -14.09
C ALA A 200 -11.83 -14.08 -15.22
N LEU A 201 -10.89 -14.97 -14.91
CA LEU A 201 -9.90 -15.45 -15.88
C LEU A 201 -10.53 -16.28 -17.01
N SER A 202 -11.58 -17.06 -16.71
CA SER A 202 -12.32 -17.81 -17.73
C SER A 202 -13.07 -16.86 -18.67
N LYS A 203 -13.83 -15.92 -18.10
CA LYS A 203 -14.67 -15.00 -18.87
C LYS A 203 -13.85 -14.03 -19.71
N PHE A 204 -12.78 -13.48 -19.13
CA PHE A 204 -11.89 -12.58 -19.84
C PHE A 204 -11.28 -13.26 -21.07
N ARG A 205 -10.82 -14.52 -20.95
CA ARG A 205 -10.30 -15.30 -22.08
C ARG A 205 -11.35 -15.55 -23.16
N GLU A 206 -12.57 -15.92 -22.77
CA GLU A 206 -13.68 -16.14 -23.71
C GLU A 206 -13.95 -14.87 -24.55
N LEU A 207 -13.97 -13.71 -23.90
CA LEU A 207 -14.26 -12.43 -24.51
C LEU A 207 -13.10 -11.88 -25.34
N HIS A 208 -11.86 -12.19 -24.96
CA HIS A 208 -10.66 -11.79 -25.70
C HIS A 208 -10.46 -12.58 -27.01
N HIS A 209 -11.13 -13.73 -27.16
CA HIS A 209 -11.08 -14.55 -28.38
C HIS A 209 -12.27 -14.34 -29.33
N ARG A 210 -13.15 -13.38 -29.05
CA ARG A 210 -14.25 -12.95 -29.92
C ARG A 210 -13.89 -11.68 -30.66
#